data_AF-A0ABD6EKK8-F1
#
_entry.id   AF-A0ABD6EKK8-F1
#
_cell.length_a   1.000
_cell.length_b   1.000
_cell.length_c   1.000
_cell.angle_alpha   90.00
_cell.angle_beta   90.00
_cell.angle_gamma   90.00
#
_symmetry.space_group_name_H-M   'P 1'
#
loop_
_entity.id
_entity.type
_entity.pdbx_description
1 polymer ?
#
loop_
_entity_poly.entity_id
_entity_poly.type
_entity_poly.pdbx_seq_one_letter_code
_entity_poly.pdbx_strand_id
1 'polypeptide(L)'
;MLDIGILHSFRMDRKVDHSKETVWKEKQLVETPIAWAVSPGELKNYCSYCLKPKADESSLLSCRHCKLIYYCNANCASQDWKSHCSECAFCKGSRQSGSECDRLIIRLLQPDKLRSEGQCNERTIDELEDHSELMNDEFAEWFPGFCTFTSDRYMEQRDIVYKLFCKTSINCFGLTSEFGRTIGIALCIRLSLLDHSCKPNARIAFRGVQCRMIRNGTANNQSNFHVMSIHHSYIDELQPIQARREILKKKYKFDCKCDGCTDTERNRDMIANSCEYCNGAVLDSGCCSVCKRSMSPEHISTCKLAVELCTASAKALNERKMTDEQRLTICAKTLEVADGALYEFNVTLLPLYRGAYESCINLHRWSEAVNYGRAILNIQSHYQSQDDLAIIHSKFNLAKVFLNAGDKYESRQLVLEIKNKISEIYGKESSIYEECDQYCSSF
;
A
#
# COMPACT_ATOMS: atom_id res chain seq x y z
N MET A 1 -45.65 -12.73 7.93
CA MET A 1 -44.89 -13.98 8.13
C MET A 1 -43.99 -14.11 6.92
N LEU A 2 -42.77 -13.56 7.02
CA LEU A 2 -41.55 -14.34 7.23
C LEU A 2 -41.35 -15.37 6.11
N ASP A 3 -40.46 -15.07 5.18
CA ASP A 3 -39.25 -15.89 5.14
C ASP A 3 -38.04 -15.13 4.60
N ILE A 4 -36.92 -15.31 5.32
CA ILE A 4 -35.63 -14.66 5.16
C ILE A 4 -34.79 -15.59 4.29
N GLY A 5 -34.62 -15.24 3.01
CA GLY A 5 -33.78 -15.98 2.07
C GLY A 5 -32.35 -15.46 2.06
N ILE A 6 -31.47 -16.22 2.69
CA ILE A 6 -30.02 -16.03 2.82
C ILE A 6 -29.36 -15.81 1.44
N LEU A 7 -28.73 -14.65 1.23
CA LEU A 7 -27.85 -14.37 0.10
C LEU A 7 -26.54 -15.16 0.29
N HIS A 8 -26.41 -16.26 -0.45
CA HIS A 8 -25.14 -16.94 -0.64
C HIS A 8 -24.18 -16.03 -1.41
N SER A 9 -23.17 -15.50 -0.72
CA SER A 9 -21.95 -14.96 -1.34
C SER A 9 -21.27 -16.08 -2.11
N PHE A 10 -21.30 -16.02 -3.44
CA PHE A 10 -20.54 -16.92 -4.31
C PHE A 10 -19.05 -16.67 -4.10
N ARG A 11 -18.40 -17.62 -3.41
CA ARG A 11 -16.97 -17.70 -3.17
C ARG A 11 -16.22 -17.69 -4.49
N MET A 12 -15.14 -16.90 -4.57
CA MET A 12 -14.04 -17.20 -5.50
C MET A 12 -13.58 -18.63 -5.25
N ASP A 13 -13.29 -19.40 -6.30
CA ASP A 13 -13.02 -20.85 -6.32
C ASP A 13 -11.87 -21.33 -5.42
N ARG A 14 -12.02 -21.18 -4.11
CA ARG A 14 -11.41 -22.01 -3.08
C ARG A 14 -12.59 -22.61 -2.31
N LYS A 15 -12.72 -23.93 -2.30
CA LYS A 15 -13.54 -24.62 -1.29
C LYS A 15 -13.13 -23.99 0.05
N VAL A 16 -14.06 -23.37 0.79
CA VAL A 16 -13.70 -22.94 2.15
C VAL A 16 -13.46 -24.20 2.92
N ASP A 17 -12.19 -24.39 3.16
CA ASP A 17 -11.71 -25.40 4.05
C ASP A 17 -11.93 -24.86 5.46
N HIS A 18 -12.91 -25.43 6.16
CA HIS A 18 -13.16 -25.14 7.56
C HIS A 18 -11.96 -25.52 8.45
N SER A 19 -10.96 -26.25 7.93
CA SER A 19 -9.67 -26.47 8.60
C SER A 19 -8.86 -25.18 8.78
N LYS A 20 -9.14 -24.10 8.02
CA LYS A 20 -8.40 -22.82 8.12
C LYS A 20 -8.77 -21.97 9.33
N GLU A 21 -9.84 -22.32 10.06
CA GLU A 21 -10.23 -21.61 11.29
C GLU A 21 -9.26 -21.89 12.45
N THR A 22 -8.57 -23.04 12.44
CA THR A 22 -7.65 -23.41 13.52
C THR A 22 -6.40 -22.51 13.56
N VAL A 23 -6.01 -21.90 12.42
CA VAL A 23 -4.83 -21.01 12.30
C VAL A 23 -5.00 -19.75 13.16
N TRP A 24 -6.23 -19.46 13.57
CA TRP A 24 -6.63 -18.24 14.27
C TRP A 24 -7.19 -18.50 15.66
N LYS A 25 -6.72 -19.56 16.33
CA LYS A 25 -7.08 -19.95 17.71
C LYS A 25 -7.12 -18.80 18.74
N GLU A 26 -6.41 -17.69 18.51
CA GLU A 26 -6.36 -16.54 19.42
C GLU A 26 -7.03 -15.25 18.90
N LYS A 27 -7.71 -15.26 17.74
CA LYS A 27 -8.24 -14.05 17.07
C LYS A 27 -7.19 -12.94 16.84
N GLN A 28 -5.90 -13.22 17.04
CA GLN A 28 -4.84 -12.24 16.85
C GLN A 28 -4.46 -12.15 15.38
N LEU A 29 -4.79 -11.00 14.80
CA LEU A 29 -4.42 -10.54 13.47
C LEU A 29 -2.98 -10.01 13.44
N VAL A 30 -2.05 -10.75 14.04
CA VAL A 30 -0.65 -10.36 14.22
C VAL A 30 0.26 -11.52 13.85
N GLU A 31 1.32 -11.23 13.11
CA GLU A 31 2.32 -12.21 12.68
C GLU A 31 3.71 -11.57 12.64
N THR A 32 4.73 -12.30 13.05
CA THR A 32 6.11 -11.93 12.71
C THR A 32 6.45 -12.56 11.36
N PRO A 33 6.81 -11.78 10.33
CA PRO A 33 7.13 -12.31 9.01
C PRO A 33 8.23 -13.38 9.08
N ILE A 34 8.12 -14.42 8.27
CA ILE A 34 9.15 -15.47 8.20
C ILE A 34 10.48 -14.89 7.67
N ALA A 35 10.39 -13.89 6.79
CA ALA A 35 11.49 -13.09 6.27
C ALA A 35 10.99 -11.71 5.80
N TRP A 36 11.89 -10.73 5.78
CA TRP A 36 11.66 -9.40 5.23
C TRP A 36 12.96 -8.82 4.65
N ALA A 37 12.83 -7.83 3.77
CA ALA A 37 13.94 -7.08 3.19
C ALA A 37 13.55 -5.61 2.98
N VAL A 38 14.36 -4.68 3.52
CA VAL A 38 14.23 -3.23 3.32
C VAL A 38 14.65 -2.87 1.90
N SER A 39 13.89 -2.08 1.14
CA SER A 39 14.20 -1.67 -0.23
C SER A 39 15.55 -0.92 -0.31
N PRO A 40 16.32 -1.05 -1.41
CA PRO A 40 17.64 -0.41 -1.55
C PRO A 40 17.66 1.09 -1.25
N GLY A 41 16.64 1.82 -1.69
CA GLY A 41 16.50 3.26 -1.45
C GLY A 41 16.33 3.64 0.02
N GLU A 42 15.87 2.71 0.86
CA GLU A 42 15.54 2.94 2.27
C GLU A 42 16.56 2.36 3.24
N LEU A 43 17.57 1.63 2.74
CA LEU A 43 18.60 1.00 3.57
C LEU A 43 19.36 1.98 4.47
N LYS A 44 19.57 3.22 4.02
CA LYS A 44 20.24 4.26 4.83
C LYS A 44 19.32 4.93 5.85
N ASN A 45 18.00 4.75 5.71
CA ASN A 45 17.00 5.41 6.53
C ASN A 45 16.40 4.48 7.57
N TYR A 46 16.43 3.16 7.35
CA TYR A 46 15.82 2.18 8.24
C TYR A 46 16.79 1.06 8.60
N CYS A 47 16.77 0.65 9.87
CA CYS A 47 17.51 -0.52 10.32
C CYS A 47 16.97 -1.79 9.65
N SER A 48 17.85 -2.57 9.03
CA SER A 48 17.45 -3.80 8.32
C SER A 48 16.98 -4.94 9.24
N TYR A 49 17.23 -4.83 10.55
CA TYR A 49 16.74 -5.79 11.55
C TYR A 49 15.44 -5.32 12.23
N CYS A 50 15.50 -4.24 13.00
CA CYS A 50 14.37 -3.82 13.85
C CYS A 50 13.39 -2.87 13.15
N LEU A 51 13.69 -2.45 11.91
CA LEU A 51 12.86 -1.59 11.06
C LEU A 51 12.61 -0.18 11.61
N LYS A 52 13.29 0.21 12.71
CA LYS A 52 13.23 1.57 13.20
C LYS A 52 13.88 2.55 12.21
N PRO A 53 13.32 3.74 12.01
CA PRO A 53 13.99 4.80 11.28
C PRO A 53 15.30 5.19 11.98
N LYS A 54 16.24 5.77 11.23
CA LYS A 54 17.40 6.43 11.80
C LYS A 54 16.93 7.56 12.73
N ALA A 55 17.56 7.70 13.88
CA ALA A 55 17.30 8.88 14.72
C ALA A 55 17.84 10.12 14.02
N ASP A 56 17.20 11.27 14.23
CA ASP A 56 17.59 12.53 13.61
C ASP A 56 19.08 12.81 13.84
N GLU A 57 19.75 13.28 12.79
CA GLU A 57 21.20 13.58 12.72
C GLU A 57 22.15 12.37 12.85
N SER A 58 21.67 11.20 13.29
CA SER A 58 22.49 9.99 13.42
C SER A 58 22.58 9.17 12.14
N SER A 59 23.76 8.64 11.84
CA SER A 59 23.93 7.65 10.77
C SER A 59 23.78 6.23 11.32
N LEU A 60 23.08 5.38 10.58
CA LEU A 60 23.03 3.95 10.89
C LEU A 60 24.41 3.30 10.67
N LEU A 61 24.74 2.31 11.48
CA LEU A 61 25.95 1.52 11.33
C LEU A 61 25.84 0.61 10.10
N SER A 62 26.74 0.78 9.13
CA SER A 62 26.82 -0.14 7.99
C SER A 62 27.50 -1.45 8.37
N CYS A 63 27.07 -2.56 7.74
CA CYS A 63 27.67 -3.87 7.88
C CYS A 63 29.18 -3.78 7.64
N ARG A 64 29.99 -4.30 8.56
CA ARG A 64 31.45 -4.22 8.48
C ARG A 64 32.06 -4.93 7.27
N HIS A 65 31.33 -5.87 6.67
CA HIS A 65 31.80 -6.69 5.56
C HIS A 65 31.37 -6.16 4.19
N CYS A 66 30.06 -5.94 3.96
CA CYS A 66 29.55 -5.46 2.66
C CYS A 66 29.39 -3.95 2.57
N LYS A 67 29.28 -3.23 3.70
CA LYS A 67 29.03 -1.77 3.78
C LYS A 67 27.72 -1.29 3.14
N LEU A 68 26.81 -2.21 2.81
CA LEU A 68 25.60 -1.94 2.04
C LEU A 68 24.30 -2.14 2.83
N ILE A 69 24.33 -2.88 3.94
CA ILE A 69 23.18 -3.10 4.84
C ILE A 69 23.43 -2.36 6.16
N TYR A 70 22.39 -1.78 6.76
CA TYR A 70 22.54 -0.81 7.86
C TYR A 70 21.71 -1.18 9.09
N TYR A 71 22.22 -0.80 10.27
CA TYR A 71 21.67 -1.18 11.56
C TYR A 71 21.74 -0.03 12.57
N CYS A 72 20.81 0.01 13.53
CA CYS A 72 20.88 0.98 14.63
C CYS A 72 22.16 0.81 15.46
N ASN A 73 22.56 -0.44 15.71
CA ASN A 73 23.68 -0.78 16.61
C ASN A 73 24.22 -2.19 16.34
N ALA A 74 25.31 -2.54 17.03
CA ALA A 74 25.95 -3.85 16.93
C ALA A 74 25.03 -5.03 17.30
N ASN A 75 24.07 -4.83 18.23
CA ASN A 75 23.10 -5.86 18.58
C ASN A 75 22.19 -6.18 17.38
N CYS A 76 21.61 -5.17 16.72
CA CYS A 76 20.79 -5.37 15.52
C CYS A 76 21.58 -6.08 14.41
N ALA A 77 22.83 -5.69 14.18
CA ALA A 77 23.70 -6.36 13.20
C ALA A 77 23.96 -7.82 13.55
N SER A 78 24.18 -8.14 14.83
CA SER A 78 24.39 -9.50 15.31
C SER A 78 23.14 -10.37 15.19
N GLN A 79 21.95 -9.80 15.43
CA GLN A 79 20.70 -10.53 15.31
C GLN A 79 20.34 -10.82 13.84
N ASP A 80 20.53 -9.85 12.94
CA ASP A 80 20.27 -10.04 11.51
C ASP A 80 21.31 -10.93 10.85
N TRP A 81 22.50 -11.13 11.43
CA TRP A 81 23.57 -11.94 10.82
C TRP A 81 23.12 -13.35 10.44
N LYS A 82 22.19 -13.95 11.20
CA LYS A 82 21.57 -15.24 10.85
C LYS A 82 20.98 -15.22 9.43
N SER A 83 20.27 -14.14 9.08
CA SER A 83 19.68 -13.92 7.77
C SER A 83 20.68 -13.30 6.77
N HIS A 84 21.34 -12.22 7.16
CA HIS A 84 22.20 -11.42 6.29
C HIS A 84 23.48 -12.14 5.86
N CYS A 85 23.99 -13.12 6.61
CA CYS A 85 25.24 -13.79 6.25
C CYS A 85 25.20 -14.45 4.86
N SER A 86 24.05 -14.97 4.43
CA SER A 86 23.88 -15.57 3.10
C SER A 86 23.85 -14.51 1.98
N GLU A 87 23.47 -13.28 2.28
CA GLU A 87 23.45 -12.15 1.34
C GLU A 87 24.80 -11.42 1.27
N CYS A 88 25.49 -11.33 2.40
CA CYS A 88 26.58 -10.39 2.61
C CYS A 88 27.73 -10.56 1.60
N ALA A 89 28.04 -11.81 1.23
CA ALA A 89 29.08 -12.11 0.25
C ALA A 89 28.72 -11.56 -1.14
N PHE A 90 27.46 -11.71 -1.56
CA PHE A 90 26.96 -11.20 -2.83
C PHE A 90 26.92 -9.68 -2.86
N CYS A 91 26.47 -9.06 -1.76
CA CYS A 91 26.48 -7.61 -1.67
C CYS A 91 27.90 -7.05 -1.82
N LYS A 92 28.87 -7.70 -1.16
CA LYS A 92 30.29 -7.31 -1.26
C LYS A 92 30.86 -7.54 -2.66
N GLY A 93 30.58 -8.68 -3.27
CA GLY A 93 31.10 -9.06 -4.59
C GLY A 93 30.56 -8.18 -5.72
N SER A 94 29.24 -7.97 -5.74
CA SER A 94 28.56 -7.14 -6.74
C SER A 94 28.70 -5.63 -6.50
N ARG A 95 29.09 -5.23 -5.28
CA ARG A 95 29.06 -3.83 -4.79
C ARG A 95 27.65 -3.20 -4.84
N GLN A 96 26.62 -4.04 -4.83
CA GLN A 96 25.23 -3.65 -4.85
C GLN A 96 24.49 -4.36 -3.71
N SER A 97 23.44 -3.77 -3.16
CA SER A 97 22.65 -4.43 -2.11
C SER A 97 21.77 -5.58 -2.63
N GLY A 98 21.62 -5.72 -3.95
CA GLY A 98 20.55 -6.48 -4.58
C GLY A 98 19.18 -5.83 -4.36
N SER A 99 18.17 -6.26 -5.13
CA SER A 99 16.79 -5.85 -4.86
C SER A 99 16.29 -6.44 -3.54
N GLU A 100 15.20 -5.90 -3.01
CA GLU A 100 14.50 -6.50 -1.88
C GLU A 100 13.98 -7.91 -2.18
N CYS A 101 13.58 -8.19 -3.44
CA CYS A 101 13.16 -9.51 -3.88
C CYS A 101 14.31 -10.53 -3.84
N ASP A 102 15.48 -10.16 -4.38
CA ASP A 102 16.66 -11.04 -4.40
C ASP A 102 17.07 -11.42 -2.98
N ARG A 103 17.16 -10.42 -2.10
CA ARG A 103 17.51 -10.60 -0.69
C ARG A 103 16.48 -11.45 0.05
N LEU A 104 15.18 -11.20 -0.16
CA LEU A 104 14.14 -11.99 0.46
C LEU A 104 14.25 -13.47 0.07
N ILE A 105 14.45 -13.78 -1.22
CA ILE A 105 14.63 -15.16 -1.70
C ILE A 105 15.88 -15.79 -1.10
N ILE A 106 17.01 -15.07 -1.04
CA ILE A 106 18.24 -15.56 -0.40
C ILE A 106 18.05 -15.86 1.09
N ARG A 107 17.25 -15.07 1.81
CA ARG A 107 16.87 -15.34 3.21
C ARG A 107 15.99 -16.58 3.33
N LEU A 108 15.10 -16.82 2.38
CA LEU A 108 14.19 -17.97 2.37
C LEU A 108 14.87 -19.28 1.96
N LEU A 109 15.97 -19.22 1.20
CA LEU A 109 16.78 -20.39 0.82
C LEU A 109 17.58 -20.99 1.99
N GLN A 110 17.53 -20.39 3.18
CA GLN A 110 18.23 -20.92 4.34
C GLN A 110 17.55 -22.22 4.85
N PRO A 111 18.32 -23.25 5.26
CA PRO A 111 17.77 -24.56 5.60
C PRO A 111 16.72 -24.55 6.74
N ASP A 112 16.89 -23.67 7.72
CA ASP A 112 15.94 -23.48 8.83
C ASP A 112 14.59 -22.91 8.36
N LYS A 113 14.59 -22.11 7.30
CA LYS A 113 13.39 -21.53 6.69
C LYS A 113 12.68 -22.50 5.74
N LEU A 114 13.46 -23.30 5.00
CA LEU A 114 12.92 -24.32 4.09
C LEU A 114 12.29 -25.50 4.82
N ARG A 115 12.78 -25.86 6.02
CA ARG A 115 12.30 -27.05 6.75
C ARG A 115 11.00 -26.84 7.51
N SER A 116 10.56 -25.59 7.72
CA SER A 116 9.30 -25.21 8.38
C SER A 116 8.88 -26.06 9.61
N GLU A 117 9.84 -26.63 10.35
CA GLU A 117 9.57 -27.27 11.64
C GLU A 117 9.46 -26.16 12.70
N GLY A 118 8.23 -25.74 13.01
CA GLY A 118 7.91 -25.19 14.33
C GLY A 118 7.68 -23.68 14.49
N GLN A 119 7.22 -22.93 13.48
CA GLN A 119 6.82 -21.52 13.69
C GLN A 119 5.34 -21.21 13.41
N CYS A 120 4.62 -22.10 12.75
CA CYS A 120 3.18 -22.01 12.55
C CYS A 120 2.65 -23.44 12.56
N ASN A 121 2.01 -23.89 13.63
CA ASN A 121 1.62 -25.31 13.79
C ASN A 121 0.57 -25.79 12.75
N GLU A 122 0.19 -24.96 11.77
CA GLU A 122 -0.92 -25.24 10.86
C GLU A 122 -0.81 -24.67 9.44
N ARG A 123 0.14 -23.77 9.09
CA ARG A 123 0.38 -23.34 7.70
C ARG A 123 1.87 -23.15 7.37
N THR A 124 2.34 -23.67 6.25
CA THR A 124 3.76 -23.58 5.82
C THR A 124 3.95 -22.78 4.52
N ILE A 125 5.21 -22.55 4.13
CA ILE A 125 5.55 -21.88 2.86
C ILE A 125 5.09 -22.69 1.63
N ASP A 126 5.06 -24.01 1.75
CA ASP A 126 4.67 -24.91 0.66
C ASP A 126 3.19 -24.76 0.28
N GLU A 127 2.35 -24.31 1.22
CA GLU A 127 0.91 -24.09 1.04
C GLU A 127 0.57 -22.66 0.56
N LEU A 128 1.58 -21.82 0.29
CA LEU A 128 1.38 -20.54 -0.37
C LEU A 128 0.95 -20.75 -1.82
N GLU A 129 -0.04 -19.98 -2.26
CA GLU A 129 -0.41 -19.88 -3.68
C GLU A 129 0.80 -19.38 -4.48
N ASP A 130 1.05 -19.95 -5.65
CA ASP A 130 2.20 -19.58 -6.46
C ASP A 130 1.85 -19.24 -7.91
N HIS A 131 0.69 -19.66 -8.42
CA HIS A 131 0.30 -19.45 -9.82
C HIS A 131 1.44 -19.76 -10.80
N SER A 132 2.27 -20.76 -10.50
CA SER A 132 3.48 -21.06 -11.27
C SER A 132 3.20 -21.24 -12.76
N GLU A 133 2.03 -21.78 -13.13
CA GLU A 133 1.58 -21.90 -14.52
C GLU A 133 1.48 -20.57 -15.29
N LEU A 134 1.46 -19.42 -14.59
CA LEU A 134 1.32 -18.07 -15.13
C LEU A 134 2.52 -17.14 -14.84
N MET A 135 3.63 -17.67 -14.32
CA MET A 135 4.78 -16.88 -13.83
C MET A 135 6.08 -17.08 -14.62
N ASN A 136 6.03 -17.83 -15.72
CA ASN A 136 7.23 -18.17 -16.50
C ASN A 136 7.91 -16.95 -17.12
N ASP A 137 7.14 -16.02 -17.67
CA ASP A 137 7.67 -14.83 -18.33
C ASP A 137 8.32 -13.88 -17.32
N GLU A 138 7.66 -13.62 -16.19
CA GLU A 138 8.21 -12.79 -15.11
C GLU A 138 9.49 -13.39 -14.52
N PHE A 139 9.52 -14.71 -14.34
CA PHE A 139 10.73 -15.38 -13.87
C PHE A 139 11.86 -15.31 -14.90
N ALA A 140 11.56 -15.49 -16.18
CA ALA A 140 12.56 -15.39 -17.25
C ALA A 140 13.16 -13.98 -17.35
N GLU A 141 12.38 -12.94 -17.07
CA GLU A 141 12.85 -11.56 -17.00
C GLU A 141 13.72 -11.29 -15.76
N TRP A 142 13.30 -11.77 -14.58
CA TRP A 142 13.98 -11.50 -13.32
C TRP A 142 15.24 -12.35 -13.08
N PHE A 143 15.19 -13.64 -13.40
CA PHE A 143 16.20 -14.63 -13.00
C PHE A 143 17.64 -14.32 -13.50
N PRO A 144 17.88 -13.80 -14.72
CA PRO A 144 19.21 -13.40 -15.16
C PRO A 144 19.87 -12.34 -14.25
N GLY A 145 19.07 -11.37 -13.77
CA GLY A 145 19.53 -10.36 -12.82
C GLY A 145 19.88 -10.96 -11.47
N PHE A 146 19.05 -11.89 -10.98
CA PHE A 146 19.32 -12.64 -9.75
C PHE A 146 20.59 -13.48 -9.84
N CYS A 147 20.82 -14.19 -10.94
CA CYS A 147 22.04 -14.97 -11.18
C CYS A 147 23.29 -14.08 -11.23
N THR A 148 23.19 -12.93 -11.91
CA THR A 148 24.27 -11.93 -11.93
C THR A 148 24.61 -11.45 -10.53
N PHE A 149 23.59 -11.09 -9.72
CA PHE A 149 23.79 -10.63 -8.35
C PHE A 149 24.40 -11.72 -7.45
N THR A 150 23.98 -12.97 -7.64
CA THR A 150 24.41 -14.12 -6.83
C THR A 150 25.61 -14.87 -7.40
N SER A 151 26.24 -14.35 -8.45
CA SER A 151 27.38 -14.99 -9.13
C SER A 151 27.09 -16.45 -9.48
N ASP A 152 25.91 -16.70 -10.05
CA ASP A 152 25.40 -18.01 -10.49
C ASP A 152 25.28 -19.08 -9.38
N ARG A 153 25.47 -18.73 -8.11
CA ARG A 153 25.48 -19.71 -6.99
C ARG A 153 24.22 -20.57 -6.91
N TYR A 154 23.08 -20.01 -7.31
CA TYR A 154 21.78 -20.68 -7.20
C TYR A 154 21.27 -21.25 -8.53
N MET A 155 22.11 -21.32 -9.57
CA MET A 155 21.75 -21.89 -10.87
C MET A 155 21.31 -23.36 -10.75
N GLU A 156 22.01 -24.17 -9.95
CA GLU A 156 21.64 -25.58 -9.71
C GLU A 156 20.37 -25.74 -8.87
N GLN A 157 19.93 -24.67 -8.19
CA GLN A 157 18.74 -24.65 -7.34
C GLN A 157 17.57 -23.91 -8.04
N ARG A 158 17.63 -23.77 -9.36
CA ARG A 158 16.68 -23.01 -10.18
C ARG A 158 15.22 -23.34 -9.86
N ASP A 159 14.89 -24.62 -9.68
CA ASP A 159 13.50 -25.04 -9.42
C ASP A 159 13.00 -24.57 -8.05
N ILE A 160 13.86 -24.57 -7.02
CA ILE A 160 13.53 -24.05 -5.70
C ILE A 160 13.42 -22.53 -5.75
N VAL A 161 14.35 -21.86 -6.44
CA VAL A 161 14.32 -20.40 -6.65
C VAL A 161 13.05 -19.99 -7.38
N TYR A 162 12.64 -20.73 -8.40
CA TYR A 162 11.41 -20.51 -9.15
C TYR A 162 10.17 -20.60 -8.26
N LYS A 163 10.05 -21.66 -7.45
CA LYS A 163 8.94 -21.80 -6.49
C LYS A 163 8.90 -20.65 -5.49
N LEU A 164 10.04 -20.26 -4.93
CA LEU A 164 10.11 -19.14 -3.99
C LEU A 164 9.79 -17.82 -4.67
N PHE A 165 10.25 -17.59 -5.90
CA PHE A 165 9.92 -16.41 -6.69
C PHE A 165 8.40 -16.29 -6.91
N CYS A 166 7.76 -17.36 -7.35
CA CYS A 166 6.32 -17.40 -7.57
C CYS A 166 5.55 -17.09 -6.27
N LYS A 167 5.87 -17.83 -5.19
CA LYS A 167 5.23 -17.63 -3.87
C LYS A 167 5.45 -16.23 -3.30
N THR A 168 6.67 -15.70 -3.37
CA THR A 168 6.96 -14.35 -2.85
C THR A 168 6.29 -13.25 -3.67
N SER A 169 6.21 -13.42 -5.00
CA SER A 169 5.55 -12.45 -5.90
C SER A 169 4.06 -12.28 -5.60
N ILE A 170 3.39 -13.37 -5.20
CA ILE A 170 1.95 -13.37 -4.91
C ILE A 170 1.65 -13.01 -3.45
N ASN A 171 2.47 -13.46 -2.48
CA ASN A 171 2.11 -13.45 -1.06
C ASN A 171 2.84 -12.41 -0.20
N CYS A 172 3.78 -11.65 -0.77
CA CYS A 172 4.49 -10.62 -0.01
C CYS A 172 3.63 -9.38 0.24
N PHE A 173 3.78 -8.84 1.45
CA PHE A 173 3.25 -7.56 1.84
C PHE A 173 4.28 -6.46 1.63
N GLY A 174 3.81 -5.25 1.32
CA GLY A 174 4.62 -4.05 1.47
C GLY A 174 4.95 -3.87 2.95
N LEU A 175 6.24 -3.88 3.28
CA LEU A 175 6.72 -3.56 4.62
C LEU A 175 6.57 -2.06 4.84
N THR A 176 5.67 -1.64 5.72
CA THR A 176 5.38 -0.22 5.96
C THR A 176 6.12 0.31 7.18
N SER A 177 6.53 1.57 7.16
CA SER A 177 6.96 2.28 8.36
C SER A 177 5.74 2.69 9.19
N GLU A 178 5.99 3.15 10.41
CA GLU A 178 4.96 3.74 11.28
C GLU A 178 4.33 5.02 10.69
N PHE A 179 4.91 5.59 9.63
CA PHE A 179 4.39 6.73 8.88
C PHE A 179 3.61 6.33 7.61
N GLY A 180 3.32 5.05 7.43
CA GLY A 180 2.55 4.54 6.29
C GLY A 180 3.31 4.48 4.96
N ARG A 181 4.62 4.71 4.96
CA ARG A 181 5.47 4.60 3.75
C ARG A 181 5.93 3.16 3.59
N THR A 182 5.89 2.63 2.38
CA THR A 182 6.49 1.31 2.08
C THR A 182 8.01 1.44 2.05
N ILE A 183 8.69 0.66 2.89
CA ILE A 183 10.14 0.66 3.06
C ILE A 183 10.79 -0.66 2.64
N GLY A 184 10.02 -1.63 2.14
CA GLY A 184 10.51 -2.95 1.79
C GLY A 184 9.39 -3.94 1.49
N ILE A 185 9.71 -5.22 1.56
CA ILE A 185 8.75 -6.33 1.46
C ILE A 185 8.93 -7.31 2.62
N ALA A 186 7.85 -7.99 2.99
CA ALA A 186 7.83 -9.00 4.03
C ALA A 186 6.88 -10.15 3.68
N LEU A 187 7.30 -11.39 3.98
CA LEU A 187 6.46 -12.57 3.77
C LEU A 187 5.82 -12.98 5.11
N CYS A 188 4.49 -12.86 5.18
CA CYS A 188 3.69 -13.33 6.32
C CYS A 188 2.88 -14.55 5.86
N ILE A 189 3.20 -15.73 6.40
CA ILE A 189 2.58 -16.99 5.99
C ILE A 189 1.12 -17.04 6.42
N ARG A 190 0.75 -16.59 7.61
CA ARG A 190 -0.66 -16.64 8.05
C ARG A 190 -1.48 -15.51 7.44
N LEU A 191 -0.99 -14.27 7.47
CA LEU A 191 -1.72 -13.11 7.00
C LEU A 191 -1.95 -13.11 5.48
N SER A 192 -1.08 -13.75 4.69
CA SER A 192 -1.26 -13.91 3.23
C SER A 192 -2.43 -14.82 2.85
N LEU A 193 -3.10 -15.44 3.83
CA LEU A 193 -4.34 -16.17 3.61
C LEU A 193 -5.54 -15.23 3.35
N LEU A 194 -5.46 -13.98 3.80
CA LEU A 194 -6.55 -13.02 3.70
C LEU A 194 -6.72 -12.53 2.25
N ASP A 195 -7.93 -12.66 1.73
CA ASP A 195 -8.22 -12.35 0.33
C ASP A 195 -8.33 -10.84 0.07
N HIS A 196 -8.24 -10.51 -1.22
CA HIS A 196 -8.37 -9.15 -1.72
C HIS A 196 -9.81 -8.62 -1.68
N SER A 197 -9.98 -7.33 -1.39
CA SER A 197 -11.15 -6.55 -1.80
C SER A 197 -10.77 -5.13 -2.21
N CYS A 198 -11.41 -4.63 -3.28
CA CYS A 198 -11.37 -3.21 -3.69
C CYS A 198 -12.20 -2.30 -2.77
N LYS A 199 -12.92 -2.88 -1.81
CA LYS A 199 -13.59 -2.19 -0.70
C LYS A 199 -13.14 -2.88 0.59
N PRO A 200 -11.87 -2.73 0.97
CA PRO A 200 -11.28 -3.48 2.07
C PRO A 200 -11.89 -3.07 3.41
N ASN A 201 -11.90 -4.00 4.37
CA ASN A 201 -12.30 -3.74 5.76
C ASN A 201 -11.14 -3.91 6.74
N ALA A 202 -9.92 -4.10 6.22
CA ALA A 202 -8.70 -4.09 7.01
C ALA A 202 -7.49 -3.65 6.18
N ARG A 203 -6.45 -3.17 6.87
CA ARG A 203 -5.15 -2.81 6.31
C ARG A 203 -4.01 -3.34 7.16
N ILE A 204 -2.86 -3.53 6.51
CA ILE A 204 -1.64 -3.91 7.21
C ILE A 204 -0.92 -2.70 7.79
N ALA A 205 -0.41 -2.88 9.01
CA ALA A 205 0.50 -1.98 9.69
C ALA A 205 1.64 -2.79 10.31
N PHE A 206 2.84 -2.24 10.32
CA PHE A 206 3.97 -2.82 11.04
C PHE A 206 4.24 -2.04 12.32
N ARG A 207 4.40 -2.77 13.43
CA ARG A 207 4.92 -2.24 14.71
C ARG A 207 6.25 -2.94 14.98
N GLY A 208 7.34 -2.27 14.64
CA GLY A 208 8.64 -2.94 14.50
C GLY A 208 8.54 -4.05 13.46
N VAL A 209 9.00 -5.26 13.81
CA VAL A 209 8.94 -6.44 12.92
C VAL A 209 7.59 -7.15 12.92
N GLN A 210 6.65 -6.77 13.78
CA GLN A 210 5.34 -7.43 13.83
C GLN A 210 4.40 -6.81 12.79
N CYS A 211 3.93 -7.64 11.86
CA CYS A 211 2.87 -7.33 10.92
C CYS A 211 1.51 -7.47 11.62
N ARG A 212 0.64 -6.47 11.48
CA ARG A 212 -0.67 -6.39 12.12
C ARG A 212 -1.73 -6.08 11.07
N MET A 213 -2.82 -6.83 11.05
CA MET A 213 -3.99 -6.53 10.23
C MET A 213 -4.98 -5.72 11.07
N ILE A 214 -5.05 -4.42 10.78
CA ILE A 214 -5.87 -3.42 11.44
C ILE A 214 -7.22 -3.38 10.76
N ARG A 215 -8.30 -3.61 11.50
CA ARG A 215 -9.66 -3.58 10.97
C ARG A 215 -10.23 -2.17 10.99
N ASN A 216 -10.97 -1.85 9.94
CA ASN A 216 -11.64 -0.58 9.73
C ASN A 216 -13.16 -0.76 9.92
N GLY A 217 -13.86 0.30 10.32
CA GLY A 217 -15.30 0.35 10.54
C GLY A 217 -15.76 -0.21 11.90
N THR A 218 -17.08 -0.16 12.12
CA THR A 218 -17.78 -0.63 13.34
C THR A 218 -17.61 -2.13 13.64
N ALA A 219 -16.93 -2.87 12.76
CA ALA A 219 -16.61 -4.28 12.91
C ALA A 219 -15.59 -4.58 14.02
N ASN A 220 -14.95 -3.55 14.60
CA ASN A 220 -14.04 -3.68 15.75
C ASN A 220 -14.74 -4.20 17.03
N ASN A 221 -16.08 -4.13 17.13
CA ASN A 221 -16.82 -4.52 18.33
C ASN A 221 -17.60 -5.85 18.23
N GLN A 222 -17.47 -6.60 17.13
CA GLN A 222 -18.17 -7.88 16.99
C GLN A 222 -17.31 -9.05 17.49
N SER A 223 -17.67 -9.60 18.65
CA SER A 223 -17.04 -10.75 19.29
C SER A 223 -17.13 -12.05 18.47
N ASN A 224 -18.10 -12.15 17.54
CA ASN A 224 -18.36 -13.31 16.69
C ASN A 224 -18.13 -13.00 15.21
N PHE A 225 -16.88 -12.75 14.83
CA PHE A 225 -16.54 -12.43 13.45
C PHE A 225 -15.62 -13.51 12.84
N HIS A 226 -15.89 -13.87 11.60
CA HIS A 226 -15.18 -14.93 10.86
C HIS A 226 -13.98 -14.36 10.11
N VAL A 227 -12.78 -14.90 10.33
CA VAL A 227 -11.53 -14.33 9.79
C VAL A 227 -11.55 -14.23 8.25
N MET A 228 -12.23 -15.14 7.54
CA MET A 228 -12.34 -15.05 6.07
C MET A 228 -13.28 -13.95 5.57
N SER A 229 -13.96 -13.23 6.46
CA SER A 229 -14.66 -12.00 6.08
C SER A 229 -13.77 -10.76 6.15
N ILE A 230 -12.51 -10.91 6.56
CA ILE A 230 -11.49 -9.86 6.47
C ILE A 230 -10.92 -9.86 5.08
N HIS A 231 -10.96 -8.69 4.46
CA HIS A 231 -10.36 -8.46 3.17
C HIS A 231 -9.51 -7.20 3.23
N HIS A 232 -8.29 -7.28 2.73
CA HIS A 232 -7.42 -6.12 2.55
C HIS A 232 -7.24 -5.81 1.07
N SER A 233 -6.78 -4.60 0.74
CA SER A 233 -6.44 -4.29 -0.65
C SER A 233 -5.01 -4.70 -0.96
N TYR A 234 -4.80 -5.29 -2.14
CA TYR A 234 -3.49 -5.71 -2.64
C TYR A 234 -2.85 -4.61 -3.51
N ILE A 235 -3.68 -3.61 -3.86
CA ILE A 235 -3.40 -2.53 -4.80
C ILE A 235 -3.90 -1.22 -4.20
N ASP A 236 -3.65 -0.10 -4.86
CA ASP A 236 -4.41 1.12 -4.59
C ASP A 236 -5.83 0.97 -5.16
N GLU A 237 -6.84 0.95 -4.27
CA GLU A 237 -8.23 0.74 -4.67
C GLU A 237 -8.96 2.01 -5.15
N LEU A 238 -8.33 3.18 -5.04
CA LEU A 238 -8.90 4.46 -5.49
C LEU A 238 -8.52 4.74 -6.94
N GLN A 239 -8.92 3.83 -7.83
CA GLN A 239 -8.68 3.86 -9.26
C GLN A 239 -9.90 3.29 -10.01
N PRO A 240 -10.07 3.60 -11.31
CA PRO A 240 -11.16 3.04 -12.11
C PRO A 240 -11.17 1.49 -12.08
N ILE A 241 -12.35 0.89 -12.16
CA ILE A 241 -12.52 -0.57 -12.06
C ILE A 241 -11.67 -1.35 -13.07
N GLN A 242 -11.51 -0.82 -14.28
CA GLN A 242 -10.68 -1.44 -15.31
C GLN A 242 -9.21 -1.50 -14.88
N ALA A 243 -8.64 -0.38 -14.42
CA ALA A 243 -7.26 -0.31 -13.94
C ALA A 243 -7.03 -1.28 -12.76
N ARG A 244 -7.97 -1.35 -11.81
CA ARG A 244 -7.89 -2.28 -10.68
C ARG A 244 -7.85 -3.74 -11.15
N ARG A 245 -8.75 -4.13 -12.06
CA ARG A 245 -8.80 -5.49 -12.61
C ARG A 245 -7.56 -5.84 -13.42
N GLU A 246 -7.03 -4.90 -14.21
CA GLU A 246 -5.80 -5.08 -14.98
C GLU A 246 -4.60 -5.34 -14.07
N ILE A 247 -4.42 -4.55 -13.00
CA ILE A 247 -3.33 -4.74 -12.03
C ILE A 247 -3.46 -6.08 -11.32
N LEU A 248 -4.66 -6.44 -10.83
CA LEU A 248 -4.89 -7.69 -10.13
C LEU A 248 -4.66 -8.91 -11.04
N LYS A 249 -5.14 -8.85 -12.29
CA LYS A 249 -4.93 -9.91 -13.28
C LYS A 249 -3.45 -10.05 -13.64
N LYS A 250 -2.75 -8.94 -13.87
CA LYS A 250 -1.34 -8.94 -14.25
C LYS A 250 -0.45 -9.45 -13.12
N LYS A 251 -0.61 -8.93 -11.91
CA LYS A 251 0.29 -9.19 -10.77
C LYS A 251 -0.12 -10.40 -9.93
N TYR A 252 -1.41 -10.55 -9.66
CA TYR A 252 -1.94 -11.58 -8.75
C TYR A 252 -2.69 -12.70 -9.47
N LYS A 253 -2.78 -12.64 -10.80
CA LYS A 253 -3.24 -13.73 -11.67
C LYS A 253 -4.70 -14.16 -11.47
N PHE A 254 -5.56 -13.26 -11.00
CA PHE A 254 -7.00 -13.53 -10.85
C PHE A 254 -7.88 -12.37 -11.35
N ASP A 255 -9.12 -12.69 -11.74
CA ASP A 255 -10.15 -11.73 -12.12
C ASP A 255 -10.99 -11.33 -10.89
N CYS A 256 -10.91 -10.06 -10.49
CA CYS A 256 -11.57 -9.58 -9.27
C CYS A 256 -13.08 -9.38 -9.40
N LYS A 257 -13.84 -10.01 -8.49
CA LYS A 257 -15.30 -9.99 -8.38
C LYS A 257 -15.80 -9.58 -6.97
N CYS A 258 -14.95 -8.92 -6.17
CA CYS A 258 -15.30 -8.46 -4.83
C CYS A 258 -16.40 -7.38 -4.84
N ASP A 259 -16.94 -7.08 -3.65
CA ASP A 259 -17.96 -6.04 -3.45
C ASP A 259 -17.58 -4.69 -4.06
N GLY A 260 -16.32 -4.28 -3.94
CA GLY A 260 -15.86 -3.02 -4.55
C GLY A 260 -15.90 -3.00 -6.08
N CYS A 261 -15.81 -4.16 -6.74
CA CYS A 261 -15.93 -4.30 -8.20
C CYS A 261 -17.39 -4.51 -8.66
N THR A 262 -18.28 -4.95 -7.79
CA THR A 262 -19.70 -5.16 -8.10
C THR A 262 -20.59 -3.99 -7.68
N ASP A 263 -20.08 -3.09 -6.83
CA ASP A 263 -20.72 -1.85 -6.41
C ASP A 263 -20.83 -0.85 -7.59
N THR A 264 -21.97 -0.89 -8.29
CA THR A 264 -22.20 -0.12 -9.53
C THR A 264 -22.24 1.38 -9.27
N GLU A 265 -22.81 1.82 -8.16
CA GLU A 265 -22.88 3.22 -7.74
C GLU A 265 -21.50 3.77 -7.42
N ARG A 266 -20.72 3.08 -6.58
CA ARG A 266 -19.34 3.48 -6.28
C ARG A 266 -18.50 3.60 -7.55
N ASN A 267 -18.54 2.57 -8.41
CA ASN A 267 -17.72 2.56 -9.61
C ASN A 267 -18.16 3.61 -10.65
N ARG A 268 -19.45 3.94 -10.68
CA ARG A 268 -19.98 5.07 -11.44
C ARG A 268 -19.38 6.38 -10.96
N ASP A 269 -19.48 6.66 -9.67
CA ASP A 269 -19.11 7.96 -9.11
C ASP A 269 -17.60 8.20 -9.23
N MET A 270 -16.81 7.12 -9.16
CA MET A 270 -15.36 7.15 -9.35
C MET A 270 -14.89 7.72 -10.69
N ILE A 271 -15.72 7.66 -11.73
CA ILE A 271 -15.36 8.16 -13.08
C ILE A 271 -16.35 9.20 -13.59
N ALA A 272 -17.23 9.70 -12.73
CA ALA A 272 -18.28 10.62 -13.14
C ALA A 272 -17.74 11.99 -13.57
N ASN A 273 -18.45 12.60 -14.52
CA ASN A 273 -18.27 14.00 -14.88
C ASN A 273 -19.08 14.89 -13.94
N SER A 274 -18.74 16.17 -13.88
CA SER A 274 -19.47 17.16 -13.09
C SER A 274 -20.61 17.78 -13.89
N CYS A 275 -21.77 17.95 -13.26
CA CYS A 275 -22.91 18.62 -13.86
C CYS A 275 -22.69 20.14 -13.90
N GLU A 276 -22.84 20.77 -15.08
CA GLU A 276 -22.69 22.24 -15.26
C GLU A 276 -23.64 23.09 -14.39
N TYR A 277 -24.73 22.53 -13.87
CA TYR A 277 -25.73 23.27 -13.10
C TYR A 277 -25.62 23.12 -11.59
N CYS A 278 -25.06 22.01 -11.11
CA CYS A 278 -25.09 21.68 -9.68
C CYS A 278 -23.87 20.91 -9.17
N ASN A 279 -22.88 20.66 -10.03
CA ASN A 279 -21.67 19.88 -9.75
C ASN A 279 -21.89 18.43 -9.31
N GLY A 280 -23.13 17.93 -9.37
CA GLY A 280 -23.44 16.52 -9.10
C GLY A 280 -22.92 15.58 -10.19
N ALA A 281 -22.74 14.31 -9.83
CA ALA A 281 -22.22 13.28 -10.72
C ALA A 281 -23.09 13.09 -11.98
N VAL A 282 -22.44 12.97 -13.14
CA VAL A 282 -23.06 12.64 -14.42
C VAL A 282 -22.28 11.51 -15.10
N LEU A 283 -23.01 10.50 -15.57
CA LEU A 283 -22.48 9.48 -16.48
C LEU A 283 -22.96 9.73 -17.91
N ASP A 284 -22.20 9.18 -18.86
CA ASP A 284 -22.37 8.98 -20.32
C ASP A 284 -23.76 9.13 -20.95
N SER A 285 -24.84 8.96 -20.20
CA SER A 285 -26.22 9.36 -20.52
C SER A 285 -26.51 10.86 -20.54
N GLY A 286 -25.57 11.71 -20.09
CA GLY A 286 -25.70 13.17 -20.08
C GLY A 286 -26.63 13.73 -19.00
N CYS A 287 -27.42 12.92 -18.29
CA CYS A 287 -28.33 13.39 -17.24
C CYS A 287 -27.69 13.30 -15.85
N CYS A 288 -27.75 14.41 -15.11
CA CYS A 288 -27.22 14.47 -13.74
C CYS A 288 -28.00 13.58 -12.76
N SER A 289 -27.28 12.84 -11.91
CA SER A 289 -27.88 11.99 -10.89
C SER A 289 -28.64 12.77 -9.82
N VAL A 290 -28.26 14.03 -9.58
CA VAL A 290 -28.82 14.91 -8.55
C VAL A 290 -29.98 15.75 -9.12
N CYS A 291 -29.70 16.69 -10.02
CA CYS A 291 -30.70 17.66 -10.50
C CYS A 291 -31.54 17.16 -11.68
N LYS A 292 -31.23 15.97 -12.23
CA LYS A 292 -31.91 15.33 -13.37
C LYS A 292 -31.87 16.11 -14.68
N ARG A 293 -31.12 17.22 -14.76
CA ARG A 293 -30.91 17.98 -16.00
C ARG A 293 -29.90 17.29 -16.90
N SER A 294 -30.13 17.39 -18.21
CA SER A 294 -29.19 16.96 -19.24
C SER A 294 -28.11 18.02 -19.45
N MET A 295 -26.85 17.59 -19.55
CA MET A 295 -25.71 18.44 -19.88
C MET A 295 -25.78 18.92 -21.33
N SER A 296 -25.33 20.15 -21.56
CA SER A 296 -25.08 20.69 -22.89
C SER A 296 -24.04 19.87 -23.66
N PRO A 297 -24.16 19.73 -25.00
CA PRO A 297 -23.14 19.08 -25.83
C PRO A 297 -21.74 19.67 -25.67
N GLU A 298 -21.67 20.99 -25.46
CA GLU A 298 -20.43 21.72 -25.21
C GLU A 298 -19.78 21.26 -23.90
N HIS A 299 -20.55 21.18 -22.81
CA HIS A 299 -20.03 20.72 -21.53
C HIS A 299 -19.64 19.24 -21.54
N ILE A 300 -20.40 18.39 -22.24
CA ILE A 300 -20.02 16.99 -22.46
C ILE A 300 -18.67 16.90 -23.18
N SER A 301 -18.42 17.76 -24.17
CA SER A 301 -17.15 17.79 -24.91
C SER A 301 -16.00 18.27 -24.02
N THR A 302 -16.23 19.28 -23.18
CA THR A 302 -15.26 19.72 -22.16
C THR A 302 -14.90 18.59 -21.19
N CYS A 303 -15.89 17.85 -20.70
CA CYS A 303 -15.66 16.72 -19.81
C CYS A 303 -14.80 15.63 -20.46
N LYS A 304 -15.10 15.27 -21.72
CA LYS A 304 -14.29 14.29 -22.48
C LYS A 304 -12.84 14.73 -22.62
N LEU A 305 -12.61 15.99 -23.00
CA LEU A 305 -11.27 16.55 -23.11
C LEU A 305 -10.53 16.54 -21.76
N ALA A 306 -11.23 16.85 -20.67
CA ALA A 306 -10.67 16.81 -19.33
C ALA A 306 -10.24 15.39 -18.92
N VAL A 307 -11.06 14.37 -19.20
CA VAL A 307 -10.72 12.96 -18.94
C VAL A 307 -9.48 12.54 -19.73
N GLU A 308 -9.43 12.86 -21.03
CA GLU A 308 -8.30 12.54 -21.90
C GLU A 308 -7.01 13.20 -21.42
N LEU A 309 -7.08 14.49 -21.07
CA LEU A 309 -5.94 15.24 -20.54
C LEU A 309 -5.47 14.68 -19.20
N CYS A 310 -6.38 14.39 -18.26
CA CYS A 310 -6.04 13.81 -16.97
C CYS A 310 -5.32 12.46 -17.13
N THR A 311 -5.83 11.62 -18.02
CA THR A 311 -5.24 10.31 -18.32
C THR A 311 -3.84 10.44 -18.93
N ALA A 312 -3.68 11.32 -19.92
CA ALA A 312 -2.41 11.57 -20.57
C ALA A 312 -1.36 12.16 -19.61
N SER A 313 -1.76 13.13 -18.79
CA SER A 313 -0.92 13.74 -17.76
C SER A 313 -0.50 12.70 -16.72
N ALA A 314 -1.44 11.92 -16.17
CA ALA A 314 -1.12 10.87 -15.20
C ALA A 314 -0.14 9.82 -15.76
N LYS A 315 -0.28 9.45 -17.04
CA LYS A 315 0.68 8.58 -17.73
C LYS A 315 2.07 9.23 -17.84
N ALA A 316 2.13 10.49 -18.27
CA ALA A 316 3.39 11.23 -18.40
C ALA A 316 4.13 11.36 -17.06
N LEU A 317 3.40 11.55 -15.95
CA LEU A 317 3.95 11.63 -14.60
C LEU A 317 4.65 10.34 -14.14
N ASN A 318 4.28 9.19 -14.70
CA ASN A 318 4.87 7.89 -14.36
C ASN A 318 6.02 7.49 -15.29
N GLU A 319 5.95 7.89 -16.57
CA GLU A 319 6.89 7.42 -17.59
C GLU A 319 8.07 8.37 -17.82
N ARG A 320 7.95 9.64 -17.44
CA ARG A 320 8.95 10.68 -17.73
C ARG A 320 9.67 11.11 -16.47
N LYS A 321 10.99 11.27 -16.58
CA LYS A 321 11.78 11.95 -15.56
C LYS A 321 11.57 13.46 -15.67
N MET A 322 11.15 14.09 -14.58
CA MET A 322 10.78 15.51 -14.53
C MET A 322 11.28 16.14 -13.23
N THR A 323 11.49 17.46 -13.23
CA THR A 323 11.72 18.20 -11.96
C THR A 323 10.40 18.41 -11.23
N ASP A 324 10.46 18.74 -9.94
CA ASP A 324 9.26 19.04 -9.15
C ASP A 324 8.47 20.23 -9.72
N GLU A 325 9.12 21.26 -10.26
CA GLU A 325 8.44 22.39 -10.90
C GLU A 325 7.68 21.97 -12.17
N GLN A 326 8.29 21.11 -12.99
CA GLN A 326 7.65 20.61 -14.20
C GLN A 326 6.45 19.72 -13.85
N ARG A 327 6.63 18.84 -12.85
CA ARG A 327 5.58 17.96 -12.33
C ARG A 327 4.42 18.78 -11.78
N LEU A 328 4.69 19.77 -10.93
CA LEU A 328 3.69 20.68 -10.39
C LEU A 328 2.95 21.44 -11.51
N THR A 329 3.68 21.96 -12.50
CA THR A 329 3.09 22.72 -13.62
C THR A 329 2.10 21.87 -14.41
N ILE A 330 2.45 20.61 -14.73
CA ILE A 330 1.53 19.70 -15.44
C ILE A 330 0.31 19.42 -14.58
N CYS A 331 0.51 19.05 -13.32
CA CYS A 331 -0.60 18.71 -12.43
C CYS A 331 -1.56 19.90 -12.26
N ALA A 332 -1.04 21.08 -11.91
CA ALA A 332 -1.84 22.28 -11.67
C ALA A 332 -2.66 22.68 -12.92
N LYS A 333 -2.01 22.76 -14.10
CA LYS A 333 -2.70 23.14 -15.34
C LYS A 333 -3.74 22.11 -15.78
N THR A 334 -3.47 20.82 -15.60
CA THR A 334 -4.46 19.79 -15.89
C THR A 334 -5.64 19.85 -14.92
N LEU A 335 -5.39 20.10 -13.63
CA LEU A 335 -6.43 20.26 -12.62
C LEU A 335 -7.30 21.50 -12.88
N GLU A 336 -6.74 22.60 -13.38
CA GLU A 336 -7.51 23.78 -13.82
C GLU A 336 -8.50 23.46 -14.94
N VAL A 337 -8.11 22.61 -15.90
CA VAL A 337 -9.01 22.17 -16.98
C VAL A 337 -10.06 21.18 -16.48
N ALA A 338 -9.72 20.37 -15.48
CA ALA A 338 -10.64 19.40 -14.89
C ALA A 338 -11.64 20.03 -13.92
N ASP A 339 -11.35 21.21 -13.38
CA ASP A 339 -12.22 21.92 -12.45
C ASP A 339 -13.58 22.24 -13.10
N GLY A 340 -14.66 21.89 -12.41
CA GLY A 340 -16.03 21.98 -12.92
C GLY A 340 -16.38 20.99 -14.05
N ALA A 341 -15.40 20.31 -14.67
CA ALA A 341 -15.62 19.29 -15.71
C ALA A 341 -15.73 17.89 -15.13
N LEU A 342 -14.86 17.52 -14.18
CA LEU A 342 -14.89 16.21 -13.51
C LEU A 342 -15.56 16.31 -12.16
N TYR A 343 -16.28 15.25 -11.78
CA TYR A 343 -16.93 15.19 -10.46
C TYR A 343 -15.88 15.30 -9.35
N GLU A 344 -16.20 15.95 -8.23
CA GLU A 344 -15.24 16.20 -7.15
C GLU A 344 -14.62 14.92 -6.57
N PHE A 345 -15.36 13.79 -6.64
CA PHE A 345 -14.90 12.48 -6.19
C PHE A 345 -14.43 11.58 -7.35
N ASN A 346 -14.13 12.15 -8.51
CA ASN A 346 -13.56 11.39 -9.63
C ASN A 346 -12.12 10.98 -9.30
N VAL A 347 -11.85 9.68 -9.23
CA VAL A 347 -10.55 9.15 -8.79
C VAL A 347 -9.44 9.36 -9.82
N THR A 348 -9.76 9.72 -11.06
CA THR A 348 -8.75 10.07 -12.07
C THR A 348 -8.01 11.37 -11.74
N LEU A 349 -8.54 12.18 -10.82
CA LEU A 349 -7.90 13.37 -10.28
C LEU A 349 -6.78 13.03 -9.27
N LEU A 350 -6.86 11.88 -8.58
CA LEU A 350 -5.94 11.53 -7.49
C LEU A 350 -4.45 11.50 -7.90
N PRO A 351 -4.06 10.91 -9.05
CA PRO A 351 -2.66 10.95 -9.49
C PRO A 351 -2.12 12.38 -9.65
N LEU A 352 -2.95 13.30 -10.13
CA LEU A 352 -2.59 14.70 -10.33
C LEU A 352 -2.49 15.44 -9.00
N TYR A 353 -3.48 15.27 -8.11
CA TYR A 353 -3.42 15.87 -6.78
C TYR A 353 -2.21 15.36 -5.99
N ARG A 354 -1.93 14.04 -6.01
CA ARG A 354 -0.73 13.47 -5.37
C ARG A 354 0.55 14.01 -5.97
N GLY A 355 0.63 14.08 -7.30
CA GLY A 355 1.79 14.64 -8.01
C GLY A 355 2.04 16.10 -7.64
N ALA A 356 0.99 16.94 -7.60
CA ALA A 356 1.09 18.33 -7.18
C ALA A 356 1.45 18.46 -5.69
N TYR A 357 0.81 17.68 -4.83
CA TYR A 357 1.05 17.66 -3.38
C TYR A 357 2.52 17.33 -3.05
N GLU A 358 3.05 16.25 -3.62
CA GLU A 358 4.44 15.82 -3.43
C GLU A 358 5.43 16.90 -3.92
N SER A 359 5.20 17.47 -5.11
CA SER A 359 6.07 18.53 -5.63
C SER A 359 5.97 19.82 -4.82
N CYS A 360 4.80 20.21 -4.32
CA CYS A 360 4.67 21.35 -3.42
C CYS A 360 5.45 21.14 -2.12
N ILE A 361 5.44 19.93 -1.54
CA ILE A 361 6.23 19.61 -0.34
C ILE A 361 7.72 19.76 -0.63
N ASN A 362 8.21 19.18 -1.74
CA ASN A 362 9.62 19.23 -2.14
C ASN A 362 10.09 20.67 -2.41
N LEU A 363 9.20 21.51 -2.94
CA LEU A 363 9.45 22.92 -3.24
C LEU A 363 9.13 23.87 -2.07
N HIS A 364 8.75 23.33 -0.90
CA HIS A 364 8.33 24.11 0.28
C HIS A 364 7.17 25.10 0.02
N ARG A 365 6.29 24.79 -0.93
CA ARG A 365 5.06 25.53 -1.27
C ARG A 365 3.90 25.07 -0.39
N TRP A 366 4.02 25.29 0.90
CA TRP A 366 3.13 24.70 1.91
C TRP A 366 1.65 25.09 1.74
N SER A 367 1.36 26.35 1.43
CA SER A 367 -0.02 26.81 1.23
C SER A 367 -0.71 26.13 0.05
N GLU A 368 0.02 25.87 -1.04
CA GLU A 368 -0.50 25.12 -2.19
C GLU A 368 -0.66 23.62 -1.84
N ALA A 369 0.30 23.05 -1.10
CA ALA A 369 0.23 21.66 -0.63
C ALA A 369 -1.00 21.42 0.26
N VAL A 370 -1.41 22.38 1.09
CA VAL A 370 -2.66 22.28 1.89
C VAL A 370 -3.87 22.03 0.98
N ASN A 371 -3.99 22.77 -0.12
CA ASN A 371 -5.15 22.66 -1.01
C ASN A 371 -5.21 21.27 -1.66
N TYR A 372 -4.09 20.79 -2.21
CA TYR A 372 -4.02 19.47 -2.82
C TYR A 372 -4.20 18.34 -1.79
N GLY A 373 -3.64 18.50 -0.58
CA GLY A 373 -3.83 17.54 0.51
C GLY A 373 -5.27 17.44 0.98
N ARG A 374 -5.99 18.58 1.09
CA ARG A 374 -7.44 18.60 1.37
C ARG A 374 -8.24 17.88 0.28
N ALA A 375 -7.92 18.12 -1.00
CA ALA A 375 -8.59 17.45 -2.12
C ALA A 375 -8.37 15.92 -2.12
N ILE A 376 -7.14 15.46 -1.85
CA ILE A 376 -6.84 14.02 -1.69
C ILE A 376 -7.68 13.43 -0.54
N LEU A 377 -7.67 14.07 0.63
CA LEU A 377 -8.40 13.59 1.80
C LEU A 377 -9.92 13.59 1.56
N ASN A 378 -10.46 14.54 0.79
CA ASN A 378 -11.86 14.60 0.41
C ASN A 378 -12.28 13.37 -0.41
N ILE A 379 -11.52 13.05 -1.47
CA ILE A 379 -11.77 11.88 -2.31
C ILE A 379 -11.63 10.59 -1.50
N GLN A 380 -10.58 10.48 -0.68
CA GLN A 380 -10.39 9.32 0.18
C GLN A 380 -11.56 9.14 1.15
N SER A 381 -11.99 10.21 1.82
CA SER A 381 -13.09 10.20 2.80
C SER A 381 -14.43 9.82 2.20
N HIS A 382 -14.62 10.04 0.90
CA HIS A 382 -15.83 9.63 0.19
C HIS A 382 -15.89 8.11 -0.05
N TYR A 383 -14.74 7.45 -0.29
CA TYR A 383 -14.70 6.02 -0.66
C TYR A 383 -14.18 5.09 0.44
N GLN A 384 -13.61 5.63 1.52
CA GLN A 384 -12.99 4.89 2.62
C GLN A 384 -13.63 5.30 3.96
N SER A 385 -13.55 4.43 4.97
CA SER A 385 -14.08 4.76 6.30
C SER A 385 -13.18 5.77 7.03
N GLN A 386 -13.75 6.58 7.93
CA GLN A 386 -12.98 7.61 8.64
C GLN A 386 -11.90 7.06 9.58
N ASP A 387 -12.05 5.81 10.02
CA ASP A 387 -11.08 5.09 10.85
C ASP A 387 -10.14 4.20 10.03
N ASP A 388 -10.21 4.28 8.70
CA ASP A 388 -9.29 3.59 7.80
C ASP A 388 -7.85 4.11 8.01
N LEU A 389 -6.90 3.18 8.16
CA LEU A 389 -5.48 3.51 8.31
C LEU A 389 -4.93 4.43 7.22
N ALA A 390 -5.42 4.33 5.98
CA ALA A 390 -5.03 5.23 4.90
C ALA A 390 -5.50 6.67 5.17
N ILE A 391 -6.72 6.86 5.69
CA ILE A 391 -7.24 8.17 6.10
C ILE A 391 -6.45 8.72 7.28
N ILE A 392 -6.14 7.86 8.26
CA ILE A 392 -5.36 8.24 9.45
C ILE A 392 -3.99 8.79 9.04
N HIS A 393 -3.27 8.10 8.15
CA HIS A 393 -1.98 8.59 7.65
C HIS A 393 -2.12 9.84 6.79
N SER A 394 -3.17 9.94 5.95
CA SER A 394 -3.43 11.17 5.19
C SER A 394 -3.67 12.38 6.09
N LYS A 395 -4.46 12.23 7.16
CA LYS A 395 -4.68 13.27 8.17
C LYS A 395 -3.39 13.64 8.89
N PHE A 396 -2.57 12.66 9.27
CA PHE A 396 -1.25 12.91 9.89
C PHE A 396 -0.34 13.74 8.96
N ASN A 397 -0.21 13.32 7.69
CA ASN A 397 0.63 14.01 6.73
C ASN A 397 0.12 15.42 6.43
N LEU A 398 -1.21 15.59 6.30
CA LEU A 398 -1.81 16.89 6.08
C LEU A 398 -1.65 17.82 7.30
N ALA A 399 -1.73 17.28 8.52
CA ALA A 399 -1.44 18.05 9.74
C ALA A 399 -0.01 18.60 9.76
N LYS A 400 0.96 17.81 9.30
CA LYS A 400 2.35 18.26 9.14
C LYS A 400 2.47 19.39 8.11
N VAL A 401 1.74 19.30 7.00
CA VAL A 401 1.71 20.36 5.98
C VAL A 401 1.07 21.64 6.50
N PHE A 402 -0.05 21.56 7.24
CA PHE A 402 -0.66 22.71 7.90
C PHE A 402 0.30 23.39 8.88
N LEU A 403 1.02 22.63 9.69
CA LEU A 403 2.00 23.17 10.62
C LEU A 403 3.09 23.96 9.90
N ASN A 404 3.62 23.43 8.79
CA ASN A 404 4.61 24.11 7.95
C ASN A 404 4.04 25.33 7.20
N ALA A 405 2.75 25.32 6.89
CA ALA A 405 2.04 26.48 6.33
C ALA A 405 1.72 27.56 7.40
N GLY A 406 2.01 27.30 8.67
CA GLY A 406 1.70 28.18 9.79
C GLY A 406 0.26 28.06 10.33
N ASP A 407 -0.58 27.19 9.75
CA ASP A 407 -1.93 26.90 10.23
C ASP A 407 -1.90 25.83 11.32
N LYS A 408 -1.46 26.32 12.45
CA LYS A 408 -1.32 25.60 13.69
C LYS A 408 -2.64 25.03 14.25
N TYR A 409 -3.76 25.71 14.04
CA TYR A 409 -5.06 25.30 14.55
C TYR A 409 -5.57 24.06 13.80
N GLU A 410 -5.60 24.11 12.46
CA GLU A 410 -6.06 22.99 11.64
C GLU A 410 -5.16 21.75 11.81
N SER A 411 -3.84 21.96 11.92
CA SER A 411 -2.88 20.90 12.24
C SER A 411 -3.28 20.16 13.52
N ARG A 412 -3.57 20.89 14.60
CA ARG A 412 -3.98 20.31 15.89
C ARG A 412 -5.30 19.56 15.79
N GLN A 413 -6.30 20.09 15.08
CA GLN A 413 -7.61 19.42 14.93
C GLN A 413 -7.45 18.04 14.28
N LEU A 414 -6.72 17.96 13.16
CA LEU A 414 -6.48 16.69 12.48
C LEU A 414 -5.75 15.67 13.36
N VAL A 415 -4.75 16.11 14.14
CA VAL A 415 -4.01 15.22 15.05
C VAL A 415 -4.91 14.70 16.17
N LEU A 416 -5.76 15.53 16.76
CA LEU A 416 -6.67 15.12 17.82
C LEU A 416 -7.63 14.01 17.37
N GLU A 417 -8.07 14.05 16.11
CA GLU A 417 -8.95 13.01 15.54
C GLU A 417 -8.26 11.63 15.45
N ILE A 418 -6.95 11.59 15.22
CA ILE A 418 -6.24 10.35 14.87
C ILE A 418 -5.31 9.82 15.97
N LYS A 419 -4.91 10.66 16.93
CA LYS A 419 -3.88 10.35 17.93
C LYS A 419 -4.18 9.09 18.74
N ASN A 420 -5.43 8.91 19.17
CA ASN A 420 -5.84 7.73 19.92
C ASN A 420 -5.68 6.47 19.06
N LYS A 421 -6.07 6.53 17.79
CA LYS A 421 -5.97 5.40 16.87
C LYS A 421 -4.52 5.05 16.53
N ILE A 422 -3.67 6.06 16.36
CA ILE A 422 -2.22 5.87 16.21
C ILE A 422 -1.63 5.16 17.44
N SER A 423 -2.02 5.56 18.65
CA SER A 423 -1.59 4.88 19.89
C SER A 423 -2.02 3.42 19.95
N GLU A 424 -3.23 3.10 19.49
CA GLU A 424 -3.73 1.72 19.44
C GLU A 424 -2.93 0.86 18.45
N ILE A 425 -2.63 1.41 17.27
CA ILE A 425 -1.99 0.68 16.17
C ILE A 425 -0.49 0.52 16.41
N TYR A 426 0.19 1.62 16.71
CA TYR A 426 1.66 1.69 16.74
C TYR A 426 2.24 1.73 18.16
N GLY A 427 1.45 2.04 19.18
CA GLY A 427 1.93 2.25 20.56
C GLY A 427 2.34 3.70 20.82
N LYS A 428 2.40 4.06 22.10
CA LYS A 428 2.78 5.43 22.53
C LYS A 428 4.28 5.72 22.38
N GLU A 429 5.07 4.67 22.27
CA GLU A 429 6.51 4.71 22.07
C GLU A 429 6.91 4.78 20.58
N SER A 430 5.93 4.89 19.67
CA SER A 430 6.18 5.03 18.24
C SER A 430 6.52 6.48 17.86
N SER A 431 7.41 6.67 16.89
CA SER A 431 7.85 8.03 16.52
C SER A 431 6.69 8.85 15.94
N ILE A 432 5.74 8.20 15.24
CA ILE A 432 4.53 8.85 14.76
C ILE A 432 3.63 9.35 15.91
N TYR A 433 3.53 8.61 17.02
CA TYR A 433 2.77 9.05 18.17
C TYR A 433 3.47 10.20 18.89
N GLU A 434 4.80 10.13 19.04
CA GLU A 434 5.61 11.21 19.60
C GLU A 434 5.47 12.50 18.78
N GLU A 435 5.50 12.43 17.44
CA GLU A 435 5.23 13.58 16.57
C GLU A 435 3.81 14.13 16.77
N CYS A 436 2.80 13.26 16.89
CA CYS A 436 1.44 13.70 17.22
C CYS A 436 1.37 14.43 18.58
N ASP A 437 2.11 13.95 19.58
CA ASP A 437 2.16 14.57 20.91
C ASP A 437 2.83 15.94 20.88
N GLN A 438 3.90 16.08 20.11
CA GLN A 438 4.57 17.35 19.86
C GLN A 438 3.64 18.35 19.16
N TYR A 439 2.90 17.92 18.13
CA TYR A 439 1.93 18.79 17.43
C TYR A 439 0.78 19.22 18.36
N CYS A 440 0.36 18.37 19.30
CA CYS A 440 -0.62 18.76 20.32
C CYS A 440 -0.08 19.74 21.36
N SER A 441 1.21 19.62 21.71
CA SER A 441 1.86 20.34 22.80
C SER A 441 2.56 21.63 22.39
N SER A 442 2.70 21.90 21.08
CA SER A 442 3.37 23.09 20.52
C SER A 442 2.54 24.39 20.68
N PHE A 443 1.67 24.43 21.69
CA PHE A 443 0.60 25.42 21.90
C PHE A 443 0.48 25.89 23.34
#